data_AF-A0A0C2RVZ6-F1
#
_entry.id   AF-A0A0C2RVZ6-F1
#
_cell.length_a   1.000
_cell.length_b   1.000
_cell.length_c   1.000
_cell.angle_alpha   90.00
_cell.angle_beta   90.00
_cell.angle_gamma   90.00
#
_symmetry.space_group_name_H-M   'P 1'
#
loop_
_entity.id
_entity.type
_entity.pdbx_description
1 polymer ?
#
loop_
_entity_poly.entity_id
_entity_poly.type
_entity_poly.pdbx_seq_one_letter_code
_entity_poly.pdbx_strand_id
1 'polypeptide(L)'
;MLCQIFGSVPITRGVADAAKAKLTVPDGDHLTLLNVYNQYQQQSYDKNWAWTNYVAQRSLVQAENVRNQLQRVMERFEIELLSLDDEKKLYQNIRKTLVCGFFMHVAHKEGEKGNYVTVKDHQPEVVALHPSCGLDTQPEWVIFNEFVLTTRPFIRIGSEVRPDWLLEYAPSYYDLSSFPSGEAKSALQRFLNKKGRLPGASSIELAPKKRKIDKVKVLRRVANKKSTTADLEAQFSALQVDEGGS
;
A
#
# COMPACT_ATOMS: atom_id res chain seq x y z
N MET A 1 -0.66 14.10 1.44
CA MET A 1 -0.31 13.48 2.74
C MET A 1 1.19 13.29 3.01
N LEU A 2 2.03 12.72 2.12
CA LEU A 2 3.48 12.52 2.43
C LEU A 2 4.27 13.80 2.76
N CYS A 3 4.07 14.91 2.03
CA CYS A 3 4.67 16.22 2.42
C CYS A 3 3.98 16.88 3.63
N GLN A 4 2.83 16.38 4.08
CA GLN A 4 2.18 16.85 5.31
C GLN A 4 2.63 16.04 6.53
N ILE A 5 3.18 14.85 6.29
CA ILE A 5 3.75 13.98 7.33
C ILE A 5 5.24 14.29 7.49
N PHE A 6 6.00 14.46 6.41
CA PHE A 6 7.38 14.93 6.51
C PHE A 6 7.44 16.46 6.51
N GLY A 7 7.89 17.05 7.60
CA GLY A 7 8.15 18.49 7.72
C GLY A 7 9.54 18.83 7.21
N SER A 8 9.65 19.72 6.23
CA SER A 8 10.94 20.24 5.77
C SER A 8 11.02 21.75 5.98
N VAL A 9 11.90 22.20 6.88
CA VAL A 9 12.26 23.62 7.00
C VAL A 9 13.45 23.88 6.05
N PRO A 10 13.51 25.00 5.31
CA PRO A 10 14.56 25.24 4.31
C PRO A 10 15.99 25.08 4.84
N ILE A 11 16.23 25.42 6.11
CA ILE A 11 17.54 25.37 6.77
C ILE A 11 18.00 23.93 7.05
N THR A 12 17.07 23.02 7.37
CA THR A 12 17.37 21.64 7.76
C THR A 12 17.03 20.63 6.67
N ARG A 13 16.77 21.10 5.45
CA ARG A 13 16.27 20.28 4.34
C ARG A 13 17.10 19.03 4.07
N GLY A 14 18.43 19.14 4.04
CA GLY A 14 19.31 17.97 3.83
C GLY A 14 19.22 16.92 4.94
N VAL A 15 19.03 17.33 6.20
CA VAL A 15 18.88 16.42 7.34
C VAL A 15 17.49 15.77 7.33
N ALA A 16 16.46 16.54 6.98
CA ALA A 16 15.09 16.05 6.82
C ALA A 16 14.99 15.02 5.68
N ASP A 17 15.66 15.27 4.54
CA ASP A 17 15.69 14.36 3.41
C ASP A 17 16.43 13.05 3.78
N ALA A 18 17.52 13.13 4.55
CA ALA A 18 18.23 11.96 5.05
C ALA A 18 17.40 11.15 6.06
N ALA A 19 16.65 11.80 6.95
CA ALA A 19 15.72 11.13 7.87
C ALA A 19 14.59 10.44 7.12
N LYS A 20 14.01 11.12 6.13
CA LYS A 20 12.99 10.56 5.25
C LYS A 20 13.51 9.34 4.49
N ALA A 21 14.71 9.40 3.93
CA ALA A 21 15.30 8.30 3.18
C ALA A 21 15.42 7.01 4.01
N LYS A 22 15.68 7.10 5.32
CA LYS A 22 15.71 5.95 6.24
C LYS A 22 14.35 5.29 6.44
N LEU A 23 13.28 6.05 6.25
CA LEU A 23 11.89 5.60 6.44
C LEU A 23 11.22 5.20 5.11
N THR A 24 11.84 5.54 3.98
CA THR A 24 11.34 5.22 2.65
C THR A 24 11.39 3.72 2.37
N VAL A 25 10.28 3.19 1.87
CA VAL A 25 10.18 1.84 1.32
C VAL A 25 10.20 1.94 -0.21
N PRO A 26 11.18 1.34 -0.91
CA PRO A 26 11.35 1.47 -2.36
C PRO A 26 10.15 0.98 -3.19
N ASP A 27 9.38 0.03 -2.66
CA ASP A 27 8.19 -0.55 -3.30
C ASP A 27 7.00 0.43 -3.39
N GLY A 28 7.02 1.51 -2.59
CA GLY A 28 6.01 2.55 -2.71
C GLY A 28 5.82 3.47 -1.51
N ASP A 29 5.26 4.62 -1.83
CA ASP A 29 4.92 5.68 -0.89
C ASP A 29 3.85 5.26 0.13
N HIS A 30 2.87 4.45 -0.26
CA HIS A 30 1.87 3.93 0.70
C HIS A 30 2.52 3.02 1.75
N LEU A 31 3.51 2.23 1.34
CA LEU A 31 4.28 1.36 2.24
C LEU A 31 5.23 2.19 3.11
N THR A 32 5.79 3.27 2.57
CA THR A 32 6.55 4.26 3.33
C THR A 32 5.70 4.88 4.44
N LEU A 33 4.46 5.27 4.13
CA LEU A 33 3.51 5.79 5.13
C LEU A 33 3.20 4.76 6.23
N LEU A 34 3.02 3.49 5.85
CA LEU A 34 2.82 2.41 6.81
C LEU A 34 4.07 2.22 7.70
N ASN A 35 5.26 2.23 7.12
CA ASN A 35 6.52 2.09 7.86
C ASN A 35 6.70 3.22 8.88
N VAL A 36 6.45 4.47 8.49
CA VAL A 36 6.50 5.63 9.40
C VAL A 36 5.55 5.45 10.58
N TYR A 37 4.30 5.03 10.32
CA TYR A 37 3.32 4.81 11.38
C TYR A 37 3.69 3.64 12.30
N ASN A 38 4.16 2.53 11.74
CA ASN A 38 4.59 1.36 12.52
C ASN A 38 5.78 1.68 13.43
N GLN A 39 6.77 2.43 12.93
CA GLN A 39 7.88 2.88 13.76
C GLN A 39 7.42 3.85 14.86
N TYR A 40 6.50 4.76 14.56
CA TYR A 40 5.92 5.63 15.58
C TYR A 40 5.24 4.84 16.70
N GLN A 41 4.50 3.79 16.34
CA GLN A 41 3.86 2.88 17.31
C GLN A 41 4.90 2.09 18.12
N GLN A 42 5.95 1.57 17.49
CA GLN A 42 7.03 0.84 18.18
C GLN A 42 7.78 1.72 19.18
N GLN A 43 7.89 3.01 18.89
CA GLN A 43 8.48 4.02 19.79
C GLN A 43 7.47 4.55 20.82
N SER A 44 6.37 3.82 21.07
CA SER A 44 5.35 4.16 22.05
C SER A 44 4.79 5.58 21.87
N TYR A 45 4.60 6.00 20.62
CA TYR A 45 4.05 7.31 20.25
C TYR A 45 4.91 8.50 20.70
N ASP A 46 6.22 8.31 20.87
CA ASP A 46 7.15 9.33 21.35
C ASP A 46 7.21 10.58 20.43
N LYS A 47 7.04 11.75 21.05
CA LYS A 47 7.12 13.05 20.37
C LYS A 47 8.55 13.38 19.95
N ASN A 48 9.55 12.98 20.73
CA ASN A 48 10.96 13.26 20.43
C ASN A 48 11.43 12.47 19.20
N TRP A 49 10.97 11.21 19.07
CA TRP A 49 11.17 10.44 17.85
C TRP A 49 10.60 11.15 16.62
N ALA A 50 9.37 11.66 16.69
CA ALA A 50 8.73 12.38 15.58
C ALA A 50 9.52 13.65 15.20
N TRP A 51 9.96 14.42 16.19
CA TRP A 51 10.81 15.59 15.97
C TRP A 51 12.14 15.25 15.29
N THR A 52 12.84 14.23 15.79
CA THR A 52 14.15 13.80 15.29
C THR A 52 14.07 13.27 13.85
N ASN A 53 12.96 12.62 13.49
CA ASN A 53 12.73 12.07 12.16
C ASN A 53 12.00 13.03 11.21
N TYR A 54 11.80 14.29 11.61
CA TYR A 54 11.11 15.31 10.81
C TYR A 54 9.68 14.89 10.41
N VAL A 55 9.01 14.14 11.29
CA VAL A 55 7.63 13.70 11.10
C VAL A 55 6.68 14.58 11.90
N ALA A 56 5.58 15.00 11.27
CA ALA A 56 4.55 15.82 11.86
C ALA A 56 3.75 15.00 12.90
N GLN A 57 4.11 15.16 14.17
CA GLN A 57 3.48 14.48 15.30
C GLN A 57 1.94 14.65 15.30
N ARG A 58 1.44 15.86 14.99
CA ARG A 58 0.00 16.13 14.92
C ARG A 58 -0.71 15.25 13.89
N SER A 59 -0.09 15.04 12.73
CA SER A 59 -0.62 14.18 11.66
C SER A 59 -0.65 12.71 12.11
N LEU A 60 0.36 12.24 12.84
CA LEU A 60 0.39 10.87 13.36
C LEU A 60 -0.65 10.63 14.45
N VAL A 61 -0.82 11.57 15.39
CA VAL A 61 -1.89 11.49 16.41
C VAL A 61 -3.27 11.46 15.75
N GLN A 62 -3.48 12.25 14.70
CA GLN A 62 -4.73 12.21 13.94
C GLN A 62 -4.93 10.85 13.24
N ALA A 63 -3.88 10.30 12.63
CA ALA A 63 -3.92 8.98 12.02
C ALA A 63 -4.27 7.87 13.03
N GLU A 64 -3.69 7.92 14.23
CA GLU A 64 -4.01 7.01 15.34
C GLU A 64 -5.48 7.08 15.73
N ASN A 65 -6.01 8.29 15.89
CA ASN A 65 -7.41 8.49 16.23
C ASN A 65 -8.35 7.94 15.16
N VAL A 66 -8.05 8.19 13.88
CA VAL A 66 -8.84 7.67 12.75
C VAL A 66 -8.76 6.14 12.68
N ARG A 67 -7.58 5.56 12.86
CA ARG A 67 -7.40 4.09 12.90
C ARG A 67 -8.24 3.46 13.99
N ASN A 68 -8.24 4.02 15.20
CA ASN A 68 -9.02 3.50 16.32
C ASN A 68 -10.54 3.61 16.09
N GLN A 69 -10.98 4.66 15.38
CA GLN A 69 -12.39 4.76 14.95
C GLN A 69 -12.75 3.68 13.94
N LEU A 70 -11.90 3.46 12.93
CA LEU A 70 -12.11 2.42 11.92
C LEU A 70 -12.10 1.02 12.55
N GLN A 71 -11.20 0.77 13.50
CA GLN A 71 -11.13 -0.50 14.23
C GLN A 71 -12.45 -0.79 14.97
N ARG A 72 -13.01 0.17 15.71
CA ARG A 72 -14.30 0.00 16.39
C ARG A 72 -15.44 -0.29 15.42
N VAL A 73 -15.42 0.32 14.24
CA VAL A 73 -16.40 0.04 13.18
C VAL A 73 -16.25 -1.39 12.67
N MET A 74 -15.01 -1.83 12.40
CA MET A 74 -14.72 -3.19 11.96
C MET A 74 -15.17 -4.23 13.00
N GLU A 75 -14.88 -4.00 14.28
CA GLU A 75 -15.32 -4.85 15.40
C GLU A 75 -16.85 -4.93 15.48
N ARG A 76 -17.54 -3.79 15.34
CA ARG A 76 -19.01 -3.73 15.33
C ARG A 76 -19.63 -4.53 14.19
N PHE A 77 -18.98 -4.58 13.03
CA PHE A 77 -19.44 -5.35 11.86
C PHE A 77 -18.84 -6.76 11.80
N GLU A 78 -18.16 -7.22 12.86
CA GLU A 78 -17.50 -8.53 12.94
C GLU A 78 -16.52 -8.77 11.78
N ILE A 79 -15.86 -7.71 11.31
CA ILE A 79 -14.81 -7.79 10.31
C ILE A 79 -13.53 -8.19 11.00
N GLU A 80 -12.95 -9.31 10.59
CA GLU A 80 -11.73 -9.84 11.18
C GLU A 80 -10.53 -8.93 10.92
N LEU A 81 -9.76 -8.65 11.97
CA LEU A 81 -8.48 -7.95 11.90
C LEU A 81 -7.38 -8.98 11.68
N LEU A 82 -6.82 -9.00 10.46
CA LEU A 82 -5.80 -9.95 10.06
C LEU A 82 -4.50 -9.24 9.69
N SER A 83 -3.38 -9.85 10.05
CA SER A 83 -2.04 -9.45 9.61
C SER A 83 -1.22 -10.67 9.22
N LEU A 84 -0.21 -10.45 8.37
CA LEU A 84 0.71 -11.48 7.90
C LEU A 84 2.10 -11.22 8.47
N ASP A 85 2.76 -12.30 8.92
CA ASP A 85 4.11 -12.20 9.48
C ASP A 85 5.19 -12.13 8.38
N ASP A 86 4.89 -12.67 7.20
CA ASP A 86 5.78 -12.61 6.02
C ASP A 86 5.67 -11.24 5.36
N GLU A 87 6.69 -10.41 5.55
CA GLU A 87 6.77 -9.04 5.05
C GLU A 87 6.54 -8.93 3.53
N LYS A 88 7.13 -9.83 2.74
CA LYS A 88 6.99 -9.80 1.27
C LYS A 88 5.55 -10.04 0.85
N LYS A 89 4.89 -11.02 1.49
CA LYS A 89 3.47 -11.29 1.25
C LYS A 89 2.58 -10.17 1.79
N LEU A 90 2.94 -9.58 2.92
CA LEU A 90 2.24 -8.44 3.51
C LEU A 90 2.23 -7.24 2.55
N TYR A 91 3.40 -6.82 2.05
CA TYR A 91 3.50 -5.69 1.12
C TYR A 91 2.76 -5.94 -0.19
N GLN A 92 2.85 -7.17 -0.73
CA GLN A 92 2.09 -7.52 -1.93
C GLN A 92 0.58 -7.43 -1.68
N ASN A 93 0.10 -7.93 -0.54
CA ASN A 93 -1.33 -7.92 -0.22
C ASN A 93 -1.85 -6.52 0.09
N ILE A 94 -1.06 -5.66 0.72
CA ILE A 94 -1.40 -4.25 0.91
C ILE A 94 -1.58 -3.58 -0.46
N ARG A 95 -0.63 -3.78 -1.39
CA ARG A 95 -0.74 -3.23 -2.75
C ARG A 95 -1.97 -3.75 -3.50
N LYS A 96 -2.32 -5.03 -3.36
CA LYS A 96 -3.58 -5.58 -3.91
C LYS A 96 -4.81 -4.92 -3.29
N THR A 97 -4.82 -4.70 -1.97
CA THR A 97 -5.91 -4.00 -1.29
C THR A 97 -6.05 -2.56 -1.78
N LEU A 98 -4.94 -1.86 -2.07
CA LEU A 98 -4.98 -0.53 -2.68
C LEU A 98 -5.68 -0.58 -4.04
N VAL A 99 -5.39 -1.58 -4.87
CA VAL A 99 -6.09 -1.75 -6.16
C VAL A 99 -7.60 -1.89 -5.96
N CYS A 100 -8.08 -2.62 -4.95
CA CYS A 100 -9.51 -2.74 -4.69
C CYS A 100 -10.22 -1.40 -4.44
N GLY A 101 -9.54 -0.44 -3.79
CA GLY A 101 -10.11 0.87 -3.46
C GLY A 101 -9.80 1.98 -4.47
N PHE A 102 -8.63 1.91 -5.10
CA PHE A 102 -8.05 2.97 -5.94
C PHE A 102 -7.85 2.53 -7.40
N PHE A 103 -8.58 1.51 -7.88
CA PHE A 103 -8.47 1.01 -9.26
C PHE A 103 -8.73 2.10 -10.33
N MET A 104 -9.36 3.22 -9.99
CA MET A 104 -9.53 4.36 -10.89
C MET A 104 -8.30 5.27 -10.91
N HIS A 105 -7.54 5.34 -9.81
CA HIS A 105 -6.37 6.21 -9.66
C HIS A 105 -5.10 5.46 -10.06
N VAL A 106 -5.04 5.04 -11.33
CA VAL A 106 -3.91 4.31 -11.88
C VAL A 106 -3.31 5.09 -13.04
N ALA A 107 -1.99 5.09 -13.13
CA ALA A 107 -1.25 5.67 -14.24
C ALA A 107 -0.35 4.61 -14.87
N HIS A 108 -0.29 4.60 -16.20
CA HIS A 108 0.58 3.73 -17.00
C HIS A 108 1.74 4.54 -17.55
N LYS A 109 2.94 3.97 -17.50
CA LYS A 109 4.16 4.63 -18.01
C LYS A 109 4.09 4.78 -19.52
N GLU A 110 4.31 5.98 -20.02
CA GLU A 110 4.35 6.28 -21.45
C GLU A 110 5.77 6.64 -21.90
N GLY A 111 6.32 5.83 -22.81
CA GLY A 111 7.68 5.99 -23.33
C GLY A 111 8.81 5.88 -22.30
N GLU A 112 9.99 6.38 -22.66
CA GLU A 112 11.21 6.23 -21.85
C GLU A 112 11.48 7.41 -20.90
N LYS A 113 10.79 8.55 -21.07
CA LYS A 113 11.08 9.82 -20.38
C LYS A 113 10.51 9.91 -18.95
N GLY A 114 10.03 8.79 -18.38
CA GLY A 114 9.45 8.75 -17.03
C GLY A 114 8.12 9.49 -16.90
N ASN A 115 7.43 9.74 -18.01
CA ASN A 115 6.07 10.26 -18.02
C ASN A 115 5.07 9.11 -17.83
N TYR A 116 3.91 9.44 -17.30
CA TYR A 116 2.80 8.52 -17.13
C TYR A 116 1.53 9.14 -17.70
N VAL A 117 0.57 8.30 -18.04
CA VAL A 117 -0.77 8.71 -18.48
C VAL A 117 -1.78 8.10 -17.53
N THR A 118 -2.70 8.92 -17.00
CA THR A 118 -3.77 8.44 -16.13
C THR A 118 -4.74 7.55 -16.91
N VAL A 119 -5.21 6.50 -16.25
CA VAL A 119 -6.05 5.48 -16.89
C VAL A 119 -7.52 5.90 -16.84
N LYS A 120 -8.14 5.93 -18.02
CA LYS A 120 -9.60 5.96 -18.23
C LYS A 120 -10.31 7.21 -17.67
N ASP A 121 -9.59 8.31 -17.48
CA ASP A 121 -10.22 9.64 -17.42
C ASP A 121 -10.78 10.03 -18.80
N HIS A 122 -11.80 10.87 -18.83
CA HIS A 122 -12.37 11.40 -20.08
C HIS A 122 -11.36 12.21 -20.91
N GLN A 123 -10.27 12.65 -20.29
CA GLN A 123 -9.10 13.24 -20.94
C GLN A 123 -7.84 12.59 -20.34
N PRO A 124 -7.12 11.74 -21.09
CA PRO A 124 -5.85 11.19 -20.61
C PRO A 124 -4.84 12.32 -20.44
N GLU A 125 -4.44 12.61 -19.21
CA GLU A 125 -3.43 13.63 -18.93
C GLU A 125 -2.06 13.00 -18.74
N VAL A 126 -1.06 13.63 -19.35
CA VAL A 126 0.35 13.28 -19.14
C VAL A 126 0.78 13.85 -17.79
N VAL A 127 1.10 12.96 -16.86
CA VAL A 127 1.55 13.28 -15.52
C VAL A 127 2.98 12.81 -15.29
N ALA A 128 3.64 13.39 -14.29
CA ALA A 128 4.90 12.87 -13.77
C ALA A 128 4.73 12.44 -12.31
N LEU A 129 5.59 11.52 -11.85
CA LEU A 129 5.72 11.28 -10.42
C LEU A 129 6.23 12.57 -9.75
N HIS A 130 5.57 12.98 -8.69
CA HIS A 130 5.99 14.16 -7.94
C HIS A 130 7.40 13.94 -7.34
N PRO A 131 8.28 14.95 -7.30
CA PRO A 131 9.64 14.81 -6.76
C PRO A 131 9.73 14.36 -5.29
N SER A 132 8.61 14.40 -4.56
CA SER A 132 8.53 13.89 -3.19
C SER A 132 8.30 12.38 -3.11
N CYS A 133 8.06 11.70 -4.22
CA CYS A 133 7.84 10.26 -4.27
C CYS A 133 9.13 9.52 -3.93
N GLY A 134 9.05 8.52 -3.05
CA GLY A 134 10.18 7.68 -2.63
C GLY A 134 10.36 6.44 -3.50
N LEU A 135 9.72 6.36 -4.68
CA LEU A 135 9.93 5.26 -5.62
C LEU A 135 11.32 5.40 -6.28
N ASP A 136 12.20 4.46 -5.99
CA ASP A 136 13.54 4.39 -6.62
C ASP A 136 13.47 3.92 -8.09
N THR A 137 12.41 3.19 -8.43
CA THR A 137 12.18 2.68 -9.78
C THR A 137 11.07 3.45 -10.48
N GLN A 138 11.02 3.34 -11.81
CA GLN A 138 9.90 3.84 -12.62
C GLN A 138 9.07 2.65 -13.12
N PRO A 139 8.21 2.08 -12.27
CA PRO A 139 7.42 0.90 -12.62
C PRO A 139 6.44 1.21 -13.76
N GLU A 140 6.06 0.19 -14.51
CA GLU A 140 5.16 0.35 -15.66
C GLU A 140 3.74 0.80 -15.25
N TRP A 141 3.27 0.35 -14.08
CA TRP A 141 1.95 0.66 -13.55
C TRP A 141 2.06 1.19 -12.12
N VAL A 142 1.46 2.35 -11.89
CA VAL A 142 1.47 3.02 -10.59
C VAL A 142 0.05 3.30 -10.15
N ILE A 143 -0.28 2.99 -8.91
CA ILE A 143 -1.47 3.52 -8.23
C ILE A 143 -1.08 4.76 -7.43
N PHE A 144 -1.92 5.80 -7.46
CA PHE A 144 -1.64 7.06 -6.78
C PHE A 144 -2.81 7.51 -5.90
N ASN A 145 -2.52 8.30 -4.86
CA ASN A 145 -3.56 8.82 -3.97
C ASN A 145 -4.04 10.22 -4.34
N GLU A 146 -3.13 11.10 -4.78
CA GLU A 146 -3.45 12.51 -5.03
C GLU A 146 -3.00 12.92 -6.44
N PHE A 147 -3.88 13.61 -7.15
CA PHE A 147 -3.57 14.32 -8.39
C PHE A 147 -3.35 15.80 -8.07
N VAL A 148 -2.24 16.38 -8.54
CA VAL A 148 -1.90 17.79 -8.32
C VAL A 148 -1.80 18.50 -9.66
N LEU A 149 -2.79 19.36 -9.92
CA LEU A 149 -2.82 20.19 -11.11
C LEU A 149 -1.92 21.43 -10.90
N THR A 150 -0.86 21.53 -11.68
CA THR A 150 0.01 22.71 -11.77
C THR A 150 0.33 22.98 -13.25
N THR A 151 1.34 23.81 -13.54
CA THR A 151 1.87 23.96 -14.91
C THR A 151 2.32 22.63 -15.52
N ARG A 152 2.84 21.70 -14.71
CA ARG A 152 3.05 20.30 -15.09
C ARG A 152 2.27 19.42 -14.11
N PRO A 153 1.26 18.65 -14.56
CA PRO A 153 0.52 17.77 -13.67
C PRO A 153 1.41 16.72 -12.98
N PHE A 154 1.18 16.49 -11.69
CA PHE A 154 1.90 15.48 -10.92
C PHE A 154 0.95 14.55 -10.17
N ILE A 155 1.35 13.29 -10.03
CA ILE A 155 0.73 12.32 -9.12
C ILE A 155 1.60 12.14 -7.88
N ARG A 156 0.95 12.05 -6.71
CA ARG A 156 1.61 11.91 -5.40
C ARG A 156 1.14 10.65 -4.69
N ILE A 157 2.05 10.13 -3.85
CA ILE A 157 1.84 8.92 -3.06
C ILE A 157 1.65 7.75 -4.02
N GLY A 158 2.71 7.40 -4.74
CA GLY A 158 2.73 6.35 -5.76
C GLY A 158 3.16 4.99 -5.20
N SER A 159 2.49 3.92 -5.60
CA SER A 159 2.96 2.55 -5.37
C SER A 159 2.90 1.71 -6.64
N GLU A 160 3.92 0.88 -6.85
CA GLU A 160 3.93 -0.08 -7.97
C GLU A 160 2.75 -1.05 -7.84
N VAL A 161 2.03 -1.27 -8.93
CA VAL A 161 1.01 -2.32 -9.03
C VAL A 161 1.25 -3.18 -10.25
N ARG A 162 0.64 -4.37 -10.26
CA ARG A 162 0.74 -5.29 -11.41
C ARG A 162 -0.55 -5.33 -12.23
N PRO A 163 -0.45 -5.51 -13.56
CA PRO A 163 -1.62 -5.55 -14.43
C PRO A 163 -2.56 -6.73 -14.13
N ASP A 164 -2.08 -7.86 -13.61
CA ASP A 164 -2.96 -8.95 -13.18
C ASP A 164 -3.91 -8.52 -12.07
N TRP A 165 -3.47 -7.67 -11.15
CA TRP A 165 -4.32 -7.23 -10.03
C TRP A 165 -5.42 -6.30 -10.53
N LEU A 166 -5.11 -5.42 -11.49
CA LEU A 166 -6.10 -4.53 -12.11
C LEU A 166 -7.22 -5.33 -12.78
N LEU A 167 -6.84 -6.35 -13.55
CA LEU A 167 -7.77 -7.22 -14.26
C LEU A 167 -8.55 -8.16 -13.32
N GLU A 168 -7.94 -8.61 -12.22
CA GLU A 168 -8.57 -9.49 -11.24
C GLU A 168 -9.56 -8.76 -10.32
N TYR A 169 -9.17 -7.59 -9.80
CA TYR A 169 -9.96 -6.88 -8.77
C TYR A 169 -10.94 -5.85 -9.36
N ALA A 170 -10.71 -5.35 -10.57
CA ALA A 170 -11.61 -4.41 -11.24
C ALA A 170 -11.88 -4.80 -12.71
N PRO A 171 -12.37 -6.02 -12.99
CA PRO A 171 -12.54 -6.53 -14.36
C PRO A 171 -13.49 -5.66 -15.20
N SER A 172 -14.58 -5.15 -14.59
CA SER A 172 -15.54 -4.28 -15.28
C SER A 172 -14.95 -2.91 -15.64
N TYR A 173 -13.99 -2.41 -14.85
CA TYR A 173 -13.34 -1.14 -15.16
C TYR A 173 -12.27 -1.31 -16.25
N TYR A 174 -11.52 -2.41 -16.20
CA TYR A 174 -10.45 -2.74 -17.14
C TYR A 174 -10.90 -3.64 -18.30
N ASP A 175 -12.17 -3.59 -18.67
CA ASP A 175 -12.67 -4.31 -19.83
C ASP A 175 -12.09 -3.74 -21.13
N LEU A 176 -11.29 -4.55 -21.83
CA LEU A 176 -10.58 -4.15 -23.05
C LEU A 176 -11.51 -3.81 -24.21
N SER A 177 -12.77 -4.26 -24.21
CA SER A 177 -13.72 -3.90 -25.26
C SER A 177 -14.06 -2.41 -25.23
N SER A 178 -14.28 -1.87 -24.03
CA SER A 178 -14.65 -0.48 -23.76
C SER A 178 -13.46 0.41 -23.39
N PHE A 179 -12.29 -0.17 -23.13
CA PHE A 179 -11.10 0.57 -22.73
C PHE A 179 -10.57 1.48 -23.87
N PRO A 180 -10.20 2.74 -23.58
CA PRO A 180 -9.70 3.67 -24.60
C PRO A 180 -8.44 3.14 -25.29
N SER A 181 -8.29 3.40 -26.59
CA SER A 181 -7.08 3.06 -27.32
C SER A 181 -5.88 3.84 -26.79
N GLY A 182 -4.77 3.16 -26.56
CA GLY A 182 -3.54 3.76 -26.07
C GLY A 182 -2.50 2.73 -25.66
N GLU A 183 -1.38 3.20 -25.11
CA GLU A 183 -0.30 2.34 -24.64
C GLU A 183 -0.77 1.42 -23.49
N ALA A 184 -1.55 1.97 -22.54
CA ALA A 184 -2.13 1.20 -21.44
C ALA A 184 -2.99 0.01 -21.91
N LYS A 185 -3.87 0.22 -22.91
CA LYS A 185 -4.67 -0.86 -23.51
C LYS A 185 -3.79 -1.92 -24.15
N SER A 186 -2.79 -1.47 -24.91
CA SER A 186 -1.85 -2.34 -25.60
C SER A 186 -1.04 -3.17 -24.62
N ALA A 187 -0.60 -2.58 -23.51
CA ALA A 187 0.11 -3.25 -22.43
C ALA A 187 -0.75 -4.33 -21.76
N LEU A 188 -2.00 -4.03 -21.42
CA LEU A 188 -2.94 -5.01 -20.86
C LEU A 188 -3.22 -6.16 -21.85
N GLN A 189 -3.40 -5.87 -23.14
CA GLN A 189 -3.59 -6.90 -24.16
C GLN A 189 -2.36 -7.80 -24.32
N ARG A 190 -1.15 -7.21 -24.35
CA ARG A 190 0.12 -7.97 -24.37
C ARG A 190 0.26 -8.86 -23.14
N PHE A 191 -0.13 -8.35 -21.97
CA PHE A 191 -0.11 -9.10 -20.72
C PHE A 191 -1.03 -10.32 -20.79
N LEU A 192 -2.27 -10.16 -21.25
CA LEU A 192 -3.22 -11.27 -21.42
C LEU A 192 -2.72 -12.30 -22.43
N ASN A 193 -2.21 -11.86 -23.57
CA ASN A 193 -1.66 -12.75 -24.60
C ASN A 193 -0.47 -13.56 -24.08
N LYS A 194 0.39 -12.95 -23.27
CA LYS A 194 1.52 -13.63 -22.62
C LYS A 194 1.03 -14.66 -21.59
N LYS A 195 0.03 -14.30 -20.77
CA LYS A 195 -0.52 -15.18 -19.74
C LYS A 195 -1.21 -16.41 -20.34
N GLY A 196 -1.93 -16.26 -21.46
CA GLY A 196 -2.56 -17.37 -22.17
C GLY A 196 -1.58 -18.37 -22.81
N ARG A 197 -0.31 -18.01 -22.98
CA ARG A 197 0.74 -18.89 -23.51
C ARG A 197 1.51 -19.69 -22.44
N LEU A 198 1.30 -19.41 -21.16
CA LEU A 198 1.99 -20.11 -20.08
C LEU A 198 1.26 -21.42 -19.72
N PRO A 199 1.94 -22.59 -19.74
CA PRO A 199 1.32 -23.86 -19.35
C PRO A 199 0.98 -23.82 -17.85
N GLY A 200 -0.31 -23.96 -17.53
CA GLY A 200 -0.83 -23.89 -16.15
C GLY A 200 -1.56 -22.59 -15.78
N ALA A 201 -1.79 -21.67 -16.74
CA ALA A 201 -2.58 -20.47 -16.50
C ALA A 201 -4.04 -20.84 -16.20
N SER A 202 -4.47 -20.63 -14.94
CA SER A 202 -5.89 -20.56 -14.60
C SER A 202 -6.54 -19.45 -15.43
N SER A 203 -7.51 -19.82 -16.26
CA SER A 203 -8.34 -18.90 -17.02
C SER A 203 -8.88 -17.83 -16.07
N ILE A 204 -8.59 -16.55 -16.34
CA ILE A 204 -9.30 -15.46 -15.68
C ILE A 204 -10.72 -15.52 -16.25
N GLU A 205 -11.61 -16.26 -15.60
CA GLU A 205 -13.04 -16.06 -15.79
C GLU A 205 -13.34 -14.62 -15.34
N LEU A 206 -13.59 -13.73 -16.30
CA LEU A 206 -13.99 -12.32 -16.10
C LEU A 206 -15.39 -12.18 -15.46
N ALA A 207 -15.85 -13.18 -14.70
CA ALA A 207 -17.13 -13.18 -13.99
C ALA A 207 -16.91 -12.95 -12.48
N PRO A 208 -17.82 -12.24 -11.79
CA PRO A 208 -17.66 -11.96 -10.38
C PRO A 208 -17.87 -13.24 -9.56
N LYS A 209 -16.78 -13.93 -9.22
CA LYS A 209 -16.84 -14.98 -8.20
C LYS A 209 -17.04 -14.30 -6.86
N LYS A 210 -18.28 -14.29 -6.36
CA LYS A 210 -18.58 -14.05 -4.94
C LYS A 210 -17.85 -15.12 -4.13
N ARG A 211 -16.60 -14.85 -3.74
CA ARG A 211 -15.87 -15.69 -2.78
C ARG A 211 -16.57 -15.53 -1.44
N LYS A 212 -17.42 -16.50 -1.08
CA LYS A 212 -17.88 -16.65 0.29
C LYS A 212 -16.62 -16.87 1.14
N ILE A 213 -16.36 -15.94 2.05
CA ILE A 213 -15.36 -16.16 3.10
C ILE A 213 -15.93 -17.28 3.96
N ASP A 214 -15.37 -18.49 3.82
CA ASP A 214 -15.69 -19.61 4.71
C ASP A 214 -15.18 -19.27 6.10
N LYS A 215 -16.02 -18.60 6.90
CA LYS A 215 -15.73 -18.19 8.29
C LYS A 215 -15.10 -19.33 9.08
N VAL A 216 -15.55 -20.57 8.85
CA VAL A 216 -15.03 -21.79 9.52
C VAL A 216 -13.54 -22.06 9.22
N LYS A 217 -13.07 -21.79 8.00
CA LYS A 217 -11.67 -22.02 7.61
C LYS A 217 -10.74 -20.95 8.17
N VAL A 218 -11.22 -19.71 8.27
CA VAL A 218 -10.46 -18.62 8.87
C VAL A 218 -10.41 -18.78 10.39
N LEU A 219 -11.54 -19.08 11.03
CA LEU A 219 -11.61 -19.38 12.46
C LEU A 219 -10.68 -20.53 12.88
N ARG A 220 -10.59 -21.62 12.08
CA ARG A 220 -9.66 -22.72 12.37
C ARG A 220 -8.18 -22.31 12.28
N ARG A 221 -7.82 -21.42 11.35
CA ARG A 221 -6.44 -20.90 11.24
C ARG A 221 -6.11 -19.92 12.35
N VAL A 222 -7.05 -19.07 12.73
CA VAL A 222 -6.90 -18.10 13.83
C VAL A 222 -6.81 -18.82 15.17
N ALA A 223 -7.62 -19.86 15.41
CA ALA A 223 -7.55 -20.67 16.62
C ALA A 223 -6.19 -21.36 16.78
N ASN A 224 -5.65 -21.92 15.70
CA ASN A 224 -4.32 -22.54 15.71
C ASN A 224 -3.17 -21.55 15.92
N LYS A 225 -3.36 -20.26 15.56
CA LYS A 225 -2.34 -19.22 15.75
C LYS A 225 -2.40 -18.62 17.16
N LYS A 226 -3.61 -18.50 17.74
CA LYS A 226 -3.82 -18.06 19.14
C LYS A 226 -3.24 -19.05 20.16
N SER A 227 -3.31 -20.35 19.90
CA SER A 227 -2.67 -21.35 20.78
C SER A 227 -1.15 -21.15 20.82
N THR A 228 -0.53 -20.94 19.66
CA THR A 228 0.94 -20.75 19.58
C THR A 228 1.41 -19.43 20.19
N THR A 229 0.63 -18.36 20.10
CA THR A 229 0.97 -17.08 20.74
C THR A 229 0.75 -17.09 22.25
N ALA A 230 -0.29 -17.79 22.73
CA ALA A 230 -0.52 -17.96 24.17
C ALA A 230 0.61 -18.78 24.83
N ASP A 231 1.14 -19.78 24.12
CA ASP A 231 2.29 -20.57 24.58
C ASP A 231 3.57 -19.71 24.68
N LEU A 232 3.76 -18.75 23.76
CA LEU A 232 4.89 -17.82 23.78
C LEU A 232 4.75 -16.73 24.87
N GLU A 233 3.56 -16.19 25.09
CA GLU A 233 3.30 -15.24 26.18
C GLU A 233 3.46 -15.91 27.56
N ALA A 234 3.04 -17.18 27.71
CA ALA A 234 3.25 -17.95 28.93
C ALA A 234 4.74 -18.24 29.19
N GLN A 235 5.52 -18.55 28.14
CA GLN A 235 6.98 -18.70 28.26
C GLN A 235 7.68 -17.38 28.60
N PHE A 236 7.24 -16.25 28.02
CA PHE A 236 7.82 -14.95 28.31
C PHE A 236 7.51 -14.47 29.73
N SER A 237 6.29 -14.73 30.24
CA SER A 237 5.92 -14.42 31.62
C SER A 237 6.64 -15.29 32.65
N ALA A 238 7.02 -16.53 32.32
CA ALA A 238 7.80 -17.39 33.20
C ALA A 238 9.26 -16.95 33.32
N LEU A 239 9.82 -16.35 32.27
CA LEU A 239 11.20 -15.85 32.25
C LEU A 239 11.41 -14.52 33.02
N GLN A 240 10.34 -13.77 33.28
CA GLN A 240 10.43 -12.47 33.98
C GLN A 240 10.33 -12.58 35.52
N VAL A 241 10.08 -13.76 36.08
CA VAL A 241 9.91 -13.93 37.54
C VAL A 241 11.22 -14.31 38.26
N ASP A 242 12.25 -14.77 37.55
CA ASP A 242 13.48 -15.30 38.15
C ASP A 242 14.61 -14.27 38.44
N GLU A 243 14.51 -13.01 38.00
CA GLU A 243 15.56 -11.99 38.27
C GLU A 243 15.31 -11.15 39.55
N GLY A 244 14.33 -11.52 40.38
CA GLY A 244 13.89 -10.74 41.54
C GLY A 244 14.33 -11.26 42.91
N GLY A 245 15.36 -12.11 43.02
CA GLY A 245 15.67 -12.77 44.28
C GLY A 245 17.13 -13.14 44.49
N SER A 246 17.98 -12.17 44.85
CA SER A 246 19.04 -12.26 45.88
C SER A 246 19.71 -10.91 46.06
#